data_AF-A0A832H1N0-F1
#
_entry.id   AF-A0A832H1N0-F1
#
_cell.length_a   1.000
_cell.length_b   1.000
_cell.length_c   1.000
_cell.angle_alpha   90.00
_cell.angle_beta   90.00
_cell.angle_gamma   90.00
#
_symmetry.space_group_name_H-M   'P 1'
#
loop_
_entity.id
_entity.type
_entity.pdbx_description
1 polymer ?
#
loop_
_entity_poly.entity_id
_entity_poly.type
_entity_poly.pdbx_seq_one_letter_code
_entity_poly.pdbx_strand_id
1 'polypeptide(L)'
;FLQTLPVIDGDRVGGLGICASAGYMAQAVAEDASFKSFATVAAWLHDMDSLNTLFGEETVQRRMEIGQAAREQYNRTGEIAYVPAYSQSDRSAAMFGDLSYYGSKDRGVIPEWTNRFAVMSWHEWQGFDAMAIAPQIKTPTLIVHSNGSALPDNARDFYASLSGKKQLVWTEGQHLDFYDRDPQVATAVDALVNHFQATLSPTTAQN
;
A
#
# COMPACT_ATOMS: atom_id res chain seq x y z
N PHE A 1 -7.17 14.05 -13.84
CA PHE A 1 -6.04 15.00 -13.95
C PHE A 1 -4.94 14.49 -14.88
N LEU A 2 -4.32 13.33 -14.65
CA LEU A 2 -3.20 12.86 -15.49
C LEU A 2 -3.50 12.88 -17.00
N GLN A 3 -4.68 12.43 -17.41
CA GLN A 3 -5.12 12.44 -18.81
C GLN A 3 -5.28 13.85 -19.43
N THR A 4 -5.30 14.91 -18.62
CA THR A 4 -5.38 16.29 -19.12
C THR A 4 -4.00 16.87 -19.41
N LEU A 5 -2.92 16.16 -19.09
CA LEU A 5 -1.55 16.61 -19.33
C LEU A 5 -1.10 16.19 -20.74
N PRO A 6 -0.59 17.12 -21.57
CA PRO A 6 -0.23 16.82 -22.97
C PRO A 6 0.94 15.83 -23.13
N VAL A 7 1.71 15.60 -22.06
CA VAL A 7 2.83 14.66 -22.02
C VAL A 7 2.42 13.24 -21.63
N ILE A 8 1.14 13.02 -21.30
CA ILE A 8 0.59 11.72 -20.88
C ILE A 8 -0.34 11.22 -21.98
N ASP A 9 -0.11 10.00 -22.42
CA ASP A 9 -1.10 9.25 -23.20
C ASP A 9 -2.18 8.73 -22.22
N GLY A 10 -3.38 9.29 -22.32
CA GLY A 10 -4.47 9.01 -21.39
C GLY A 10 -4.98 7.57 -21.43
N ASP A 11 -4.70 6.83 -22.50
CA ASP A 11 -5.04 5.42 -22.66
C ASP A 11 -3.93 4.50 -22.15
N ARG A 12 -2.86 5.04 -21.58
CA ARG A 12 -1.66 4.29 -21.14
C ARG A 12 -1.28 4.63 -19.70
N VAL A 13 -2.27 4.73 -18.82
CA VAL A 13 -2.08 5.02 -17.40
C VAL A 13 -2.06 3.72 -16.59
N GLY A 14 -1.01 3.53 -15.79
CA GLY A 14 -0.89 2.43 -14.84
C GLY A 14 -0.86 2.93 -13.39
N GLY A 15 -1.26 2.07 -12.46
CA GLY A 15 -1.18 2.31 -11.02
C GLY A 15 -0.09 1.46 -10.37
N LEU A 16 0.69 2.05 -9.46
CA LEU A 16 1.65 1.36 -8.61
C LEU A 16 1.35 1.66 -7.15
N GLY A 17 1.28 0.63 -6.32
CA GLY A 17 1.19 0.77 -4.86
C GLY A 17 2.32 0.05 -4.13
N ILE A 18 2.88 0.70 -3.12
CA ILE A 18 3.95 0.18 -2.26
C ILE A 18 3.43 0.17 -0.82
N CYS A 19 3.59 -0.96 -0.11
CA CYS A 19 3.07 -1.13 1.25
C CYS A 19 1.57 -0.77 1.33
N ALA A 20 1.14 0.08 2.27
CA ALA A 20 -0.27 0.38 2.50
C ALA A 20 -0.94 1.01 1.27
N SER A 21 -0.18 1.75 0.45
CA SER A 21 -0.71 2.32 -0.78
C SER A 21 -1.11 1.27 -1.84
N ALA A 22 -0.68 0.02 -1.70
CA ALA A 22 -1.14 -1.09 -2.53
C ALA A 22 -2.65 -1.31 -2.41
N GLY A 23 -3.20 -1.28 -1.18
CA GLY A 23 -4.65 -1.41 -0.97
C GLY A 23 -5.42 -0.22 -1.55
N TYR A 24 -4.93 1.01 -1.36
CA TYR A 24 -5.59 2.20 -1.91
C TYR A 24 -5.54 2.24 -3.44
N MET A 25 -4.41 1.84 -4.03
CA MET A 25 -4.28 1.74 -5.48
C MET A 25 -5.15 0.61 -6.04
N ALA A 26 -5.29 -0.50 -5.32
CA ALA A 26 -6.23 -1.56 -5.66
C ALA A 26 -7.68 -1.03 -5.72
N GLN A 27 -8.11 -0.23 -4.74
CA GLN A 27 -9.42 0.44 -4.76
C GLN A 27 -9.55 1.34 -5.98
N ALA A 28 -8.58 2.22 -6.22
CA ALA A 28 -8.61 3.16 -7.34
C ALA A 28 -8.69 2.44 -8.70
N VAL A 29 -7.94 1.35 -8.87
CA VAL A 29 -7.97 0.53 -10.09
C VAL A 29 -9.29 -0.22 -10.26
N ALA A 30 -9.91 -0.65 -9.17
CA ALA A 30 -11.22 -1.31 -9.23
C ALA A 30 -12.34 -0.34 -9.63
N GLU A 31 -12.26 0.92 -9.20
CA GLU A 31 -13.28 1.95 -9.43
C GLU A 31 -13.09 2.74 -10.73
N ASP A 32 -11.85 2.92 -11.19
CA ASP A 32 -11.52 3.75 -12.35
C ASP A 32 -10.92 2.92 -13.50
N ALA A 33 -11.74 2.71 -14.53
CA ALA A 33 -11.37 2.00 -15.75
C ALA A 33 -10.31 2.73 -16.61
N SER A 34 -9.88 3.95 -16.24
CA SER A 34 -8.77 4.66 -16.88
C SER A 34 -7.42 3.96 -16.61
N PHE A 35 -7.29 3.23 -15.50
CA PHE A 35 -6.11 2.42 -15.22
C PHE A 35 -6.09 1.16 -16.09
N LYS A 36 -5.07 1.04 -16.95
CA LYS A 36 -4.90 -0.10 -17.87
C LYS A 36 -3.92 -1.15 -17.36
N SER A 37 -3.22 -0.86 -16.26
CA SER A 37 -2.27 -1.77 -15.62
C SER A 37 -2.17 -1.46 -14.14
N PHE A 38 -1.93 -2.48 -13.32
CA PHE A 38 -1.77 -2.34 -11.88
C PHE A 38 -0.58 -3.14 -11.39
N ALA A 39 0.24 -2.58 -10.50
CA ALA A 39 1.29 -3.32 -9.86
C ALA A 39 1.40 -2.99 -8.37
N THR A 40 1.90 -3.95 -7.60
CA THR A 40 2.24 -3.75 -6.19
C THR A 40 3.65 -4.26 -5.89
N VAL A 41 4.32 -3.60 -4.95
CA VAL A 41 5.62 -4.02 -4.41
C VAL A 41 5.54 -4.00 -2.89
N ALA A 42 5.92 -5.11 -2.24
CA ALA A 42 5.89 -5.25 -0.79
C ALA A 42 4.55 -4.78 -0.20
N ALA A 43 3.44 -5.30 -0.75
CA ALA A 43 2.10 -4.79 -0.48
C ALA A 43 1.68 -5.03 0.98
N TRP A 44 1.05 -4.04 1.60
CA TRP A 44 0.31 -4.22 2.85
C TRP A 44 -1.18 -4.27 2.50
N LEU A 45 -1.72 -5.49 2.44
CA LEU A 45 -3.10 -5.77 2.03
C LEU A 45 -3.85 -6.36 3.23
N HIS A 46 -4.19 -5.50 4.18
CA HIS A 46 -4.87 -5.95 5.39
C HIS A 46 -6.38 -6.02 5.22
N ASP A 47 -6.95 -6.82 6.10
CA ASP A 47 -8.35 -6.88 6.49
C ASP A 47 -8.40 -6.89 8.03
N MET A 48 -9.59 -6.95 8.62
CA MET A 48 -9.72 -6.96 10.08
C MET A 48 -9.03 -8.17 10.73
N ASP A 49 -9.13 -9.35 10.12
CA ASP A 49 -8.61 -10.60 10.68
C ASP A 49 -7.08 -10.62 10.72
N SER A 50 -6.41 -10.16 9.66
CA SER A 50 -4.96 -10.01 9.62
C SER A 50 -4.46 -8.95 10.61
N LEU A 51 -5.20 -7.85 10.81
CA LEU A 51 -4.87 -6.86 11.84
C LEU A 51 -5.02 -7.44 13.25
N ASN A 52 -6.10 -8.18 13.52
CA ASN A 52 -6.34 -8.85 14.80
C ASN A 52 -5.25 -9.89 15.09
N THR A 53 -4.83 -10.64 14.07
CA THR A 53 -3.74 -11.63 14.18
C THR A 53 -2.40 -10.94 14.49
N LEU A 54 -2.12 -9.82 13.84
CA LEU A 54 -0.83 -9.12 13.96
C LEU A 54 -0.72 -8.30 15.25
N PHE A 55 -1.78 -7.60 15.65
CA PHE A 55 -1.76 -6.63 16.75
C PHE A 55 -2.53 -7.08 17.99
N GLY A 56 -3.35 -8.11 17.89
CA GLY A 56 -4.31 -8.54 18.90
C GLY A 56 -5.62 -7.76 18.80
N GLU A 57 -6.74 -8.48 18.88
CA GLU A 57 -8.10 -7.95 18.77
C GLU A 57 -8.38 -6.80 19.75
N GLU A 58 -7.95 -6.93 21.02
CA GLU A 58 -8.09 -5.86 22.01
C GLU A 58 -7.36 -4.58 21.60
N THR A 59 -6.14 -4.70 21.08
CA THR A 59 -5.36 -3.55 20.58
C THR A 59 -6.07 -2.90 19.39
N VAL A 60 -6.58 -3.71 18.48
CA VAL A 60 -7.28 -3.23 17.28
C VAL A 60 -8.54 -2.48 17.68
N GLN A 61 -9.38 -3.07 18.53
CA GLN A 61 -10.60 -2.48 19.05
C GLN A 61 -10.32 -1.17 19.80
N ARG A 62 -9.33 -1.16 20.69
CA ARG A 62 -8.92 0.05 21.42
C ARG A 62 -8.49 1.17 20.47
N ARG A 63 -7.73 0.84 19.42
CA ARG A 63 -7.29 1.83 18.41
C ARG A 63 -8.47 2.41 17.64
N MET A 64 -9.47 1.59 17.31
CA MET A 64 -10.70 2.08 16.68
C MET A 64 -11.46 3.06 17.59
N GLU A 65 -11.62 2.71 18.87
CA GLU A 65 -12.31 3.56 19.85
C GLU A 65 -11.62 4.91 20.07
N ILE A 66 -10.29 4.93 20.25
CA ILE A 66 -9.55 6.20 20.38
C ILE A 66 -9.60 7.00 19.07
N GLY A 67 -9.65 6.33 17.91
CA GLY A 67 -9.80 6.98 16.61
C GLY A 67 -11.16 7.66 16.47
N GLN A 68 -12.24 6.99 16.85
CA GLN A 68 -13.59 7.56 16.86
C GLN A 68 -13.67 8.77 17.80
N ALA A 69 -13.17 8.64 19.04
CA ALA A 69 -13.14 9.74 20.00
C ALA A 69 -12.34 10.95 19.50
N ALA A 70 -11.17 10.71 18.86
CA ALA A 70 -10.37 11.76 18.25
C ALA A 70 -11.08 12.45 17.08
N ARG A 71 -11.85 11.70 16.27
CA ARG A 71 -12.69 12.27 15.20
C ARG A 71 -13.79 13.17 15.77
N GLU A 72 -14.47 12.74 16.83
CA GLU A 72 -15.48 13.55 17.51
C GLU A 72 -14.90 14.84 18.08
N GLN A 73 -13.72 14.77 18.69
CA GLN A 73 -13.01 15.97 19.15
C GLN A 73 -12.73 16.93 17.99
N TYR A 74 -12.13 16.42 16.90
CA TYR A 74 -11.85 17.22 15.71
C TYR A 74 -13.11 17.91 15.16
N ASN A 75 -14.23 17.18 15.08
CA ASN A 75 -15.48 17.75 14.57
C ASN A 75 -16.03 18.88 15.46
N ARG A 76 -15.78 18.85 16.77
CA ARG A 76 -16.22 19.90 17.70
C ARG A 76 -15.27 21.10 17.77
N THR A 77 -13.96 20.87 17.68
CA THR A 77 -12.95 21.89 18.00
C THR A 77 -12.06 22.29 16.83
N GLY A 78 -12.00 21.48 15.76
CA GLY A 78 -11.04 21.61 14.67
C GLY A 78 -9.62 21.16 15.02
N GLU A 79 -9.37 20.70 16.26
CA GLU A 79 -8.05 20.27 16.72
C GLU A 79 -7.79 18.80 16.37
N ILE A 80 -6.59 18.50 15.90
CA ILE A 80 -6.18 17.14 15.54
C ILE A 80 -5.27 16.58 16.63
N ALA A 81 -5.66 15.45 17.22
CA ALA A 81 -4.80 14.67 18.09
C ALA A 81 -3.78 13.89 17.26
N TYR A 82 -2.49 14.00 17.60
CA TYR A 82 -1.40 13.32 16.92
C TYR A 82 -0.62 12.42 17.87
N VAL A 83 -0.13 11.31 17.31
CA VAL A 83 0.97 10.50 17.85
C VAL A 83 2.11 10.48 16.82
N PRO A 84 3.33 10.05 17.18
CA PRO A 84 4.37 9.84 16.17
C PRO A 84 3.91 8.82 15.12
N ALA A 85 4.22 9.07 13.84
CA ALA A 85 3.98 8.06 12.81
C ALA A 85 4.90 6.86 13.00
N TYR A 86 6.14 7.10 13.42
CA TYR A 86 7.14 6.11 13.76
C TYR A 86 7.91 6.52 15.03
N SER A 87 8.24 5.53 15.85
CA SER A 87 9.20 5.67 16.93
C SER A 87 9.74 4.32 17.39
N GLN A 88 11.03 4.27 17.74
CA GLN A 88 11.64 3.10 18.39
C GLN A 88 11.32 3.01 19.89
N SER A 89 11.02 4.12 20.55
CA SER A 89 10.89 4.20 22.03
C SER A 89 9.47 4.51 22.51
N ASP A 90 8.76 5.41 21.83
CA ASP A 90 7.35 5.72 22.10
C ASP A 90 6.39 4.63 21.56
N ARG A 91 5.77 3.87 22.48
CA ARG A 91 4.79 2.81 22.19
C ARG A 91 3.46 3.32 21.66
N SER A 92 3.18 4.63 21.75
CA SER A 92 1.98 5.24 21.17
C SER A 92 2.09 5.44 19.66
N ALA A 93 3.29 5.34 19.09
CA ALA A 93 3.51 5.54 17.66
C ALA A 93 2.73 4.54 16.81
N ALA A 94 2.28 5.00 15.64
CA ALA A 94 1.56 4.14 14.70
C ALA A 94 2.42 2.97 14.22
N MET A 95 3.69 3.24 13.94
CA MET A 95 4.74 2.26 13.64
C MET A 95 5.75 2.23 14.78
N PHE A 96 5.51 1.37 15.78
CA PHE A 96 6.43 1.14 16.89
C PHE A 96 7.39 -0.02 16.59
N GLY A 97 8.67 0.17 16.88
CA GLY A 97 9.68 -0.90 16.81
C GLY A 97 10.89 -0.52 15.96
N ASP A 98 11.71 -1.53 15.63
CA ASP A 98 12.95 -1.32 14.88
C ASP A 98 12.73 -1.25 13.37
N LEU A 99 12.18 -0.14 12.91
CA LEU A 99 11.99 0.17 11.48
C LEU A 99 12.96 1.28 11.05
N SER A 100 14.26 0.96 11.00
CA SER A 100 15.33 1.95 10.77
C SER A 100 15.18 2.80 9.51
N TYR A 101 14.43 2.35 8.49
CA TYR A 101 14.09 3.16 7.32
C TYR A 101 13.46 4.50 7.71
N TYR A 102 12.49 4.48 8.64
CA TYR A 102 11.78 5.65 9.13
C TYR A 102 12.55 6.43 10.20
N GLY A 103 13.68 5.92 10.69
CA GLY A 103 14.49 6.56 11.74
C GLY A 103 15.82 7.13 11.26
N SER A 104 16.30 6.72 10.08
CA SER A 104 17.63 7.08 9.58
C SER A 104 17.56 8.11 8.45
N LYS A 105 18.34 9.19 8.57
CA LYS A 105 18.55 10.19 7.52
C LYS A 105 19.31 9.64 6.31
N ASP A 106 20.07 8.57 6.51
CA ASP A 106 20.77 7.88 5.42
C ASP A 106 19.88 6.87 4.69
N ARG A 107 18.61 6.74 5.12
CA ARG A 107 17.60 5.86 4.51
C ARG A 107 16.37 6.64 4.05
N GLY A 108 15.30 6.66 4.86
CA GLY A 108 13.98 7.16 4.46
C GLY A 108 13.57 8.50 5.09
N VAL A 109 14.33 9.05 6.04
CA VAL A 109 13.95 10.31 6.69
C VAL A 109 14.26 11.49 5.78
N ILE A 110 13.21 12.22 5.40
CA ILE A 110 13.27 13.48 4.65
C ILE A 110 12.71 14.66 5.47
N PRO A 111 13.16 15.91 5.24
CA PRO A 111 12.69 17.08 6.00
C PRO A 111 11.18 17.33 5.94
N GLU A 112 10.52 16.96 4.85
CA GLU A 112 9.10 17.18 4.61
C GLU A 112 8.21 16.22 5.43
N TRP A 113 8.76 15.09 5.86
CA TRP A 113 8.01 14.12 6.63
C TRP A 113 7.99 14.50 8.10
N THR A 114 6.83 15.03 8.54
CA THR A 114 6.64 15.56 9.90
C THR A 114 6.58 14.51 11.00
N ASN A 115 6.63 13.21 10.65
CA ASN A 115 6.49 12.08 11.57
C ASN A 115 5.24 12.18 12.48
N ARG A 116 4.09 12.54 11.91
CA ARG A 116 2.81 12.67 12.62
C ARG A 116 1.76 11.74 12.05
N PHE A 117 1.09 11.00 12.92
CA PHE A 117 -0.10 10.21 12.61
C PHE A 117 -1.31 10.80 13.33
N ALA A 118 -2.35 11.15 12.58
CA ALA A 118 -3.59 11.65 13.17
C ALA A 118 -4.34 10.49 13.83
N VAL A 119 -4.59 10.57 15.14
CA VAL A 119 -5.22 9.48 15.91
C VAL A 119 -6.58 9.10 15.33
N MET A 120 -7.32 10.08 14.81
CA MET A 120 -8.62 9.85 14.16
C MET A 120 -8.57 8.94 12.92
N SER A 121 -7.39 8.75 12.32
CA SER A 121 -7.20 7.85 11.18
C SER A 121 -7.27 6.37 11.55
N TRP A 122 -7.13 5.99 12.83
CA TRP A 122 -7.18 4.58 13.24
C TRP A 122 -8.48 3.90 12.81
N HIS A 123 -9.62 4.55 13.05
CA HIS A 123 -10.93 3.99 12.74
C HIS A 123 -11.09 3.65 11.25
N GLU A 124 -10.81 4.63 10.38
CA GLU A 124 -10.94 4.45 8.93
C GLU A 124 -9.89 3.49 8.37
N TRP A 125 -8.65 3.57 8.87
CA TRP A 125 -7.56 2.71 8.39
C TRP A 125 -7.76 1.24 8.77
N GLN A 126 -8.18 0.96 10.01
CA GLN A 126 -8.42 -0.41 10.47
C GLN A 126 -9.69 -1.01 9.88
N GLY A 127 -10.70 -0.18 9.61
CA GLY A 127 -11.93 -0.60 8.93
C GLY A 127 -11.79 -0.80 7.42
N PHE A 128 -10.66 -0.40 6.83
CA PHE A 128 -10.39 -0.63 5.41
C PHE A 128 -10.06 -2.11 5.14
N ASP A 129 -10.77 -2.73 4.21
CA ASP A 129 -10.57 -4.11 3.79
C ASP A 129 -10.02 -4.14 2.36
N ALA A 130 -8.70 -4.34 2.25
CA ALA A 130 -8.05 -4.47 0.95
C ALA A 130 -8.41 -5.79 0.24
N MET A 131 -8.68 -6.85 1.00
CA MET A 131 -8.89 -8.20 0.48
C MET A 131 -10.21 -8.31 -0.30
N ALA A 132 -11.25 -7.62 0.17
CA ALA A 132 -12.55 -7.53 -0.50
C ALA A 132 -12.50 -6.88 -1.90
N ILE A 133 -11.42 -6.17 -2.23
CA ILE A 133 -11.26 -5.45 -3.50
C ILE A 133 -10.77 -6.39 -4.60
N ALA A 134 -9.93 -7.38 -4.28
CA ALA A 134 -9.24 -8.21 -5.27
C ALA A 134 -10.16 -8.83 -6.35
N PRO A 135 -11.35 -9.39 -6.03
CA PRO A 135 -12.24 -9.96 -7.05
C PRO A 135 -12.75 -8.95 -8.08
N GLN A 136 -12.77 -7.67 -7.74
CA GLN A 136 -13.28 -6.58 -8.57
C GLN A 136 -12.24 -6.12 -9.63
N ILE A 137 -10.97 -6.44 -9.42
CA ILE A 137 -9.87 -6.00 -10.29
C ILE A 137 -9.76 -6.88 -11.54
N LYS A 138 -10.22 -6.32 -12.66
CA LYS A 138 -10.08 -6.90 -14.01
C LYS A 138 -8.80 -6.47 -14.72
N THR A 139 -8.19 -5.39 -14.26
CA THR A 139 -6.98 -4.80 -14.82
C THR A 139 -5.80 -5.77 -14.71
N PRO A 140 -4.96 -5.93 -15.76
CA PRO A 140 -3.73 -6.71 -15.66
C PRO A 140 -2.91 -6.29 -14.44
N THR A 141 -2.60 -7.26 -13.57
CA THR A 141 -2.02 -6.99 -12.25
C THR A 141 -0.72 -7.76 -12.04
N LEU A 142 0.31 -7.09 -11.54
CA LEU A 142 1.55 -7.68 -11.02
C LEU A 142 1.63 -7.52 -9.50
N ILE A 143 2.04 -8.57 -8.81
CA ILE A 143 2.42 -8.50 -7.39
C ILE A 143 3.88 -8.92 -7.25
N VAL A 144 4.71 -8.04 -6.71
CA VAL A 144 6.10 -8.32 -6.31
C VAL A 144 6.15 -8.38 -4.79
N HIS A 145 6.49 -9.56 -4.24
CA HIS A 145 6.47 -9.76 -2.79
C HIS A 145 7.51 -10.80 -2.33
N SER A 146 7.66 -10.95 -1.01
CA SER A 146 8.54 -11.94 -0.40
C SER A 146 7.94 -12.53 0.87
N ASN A 147 8.50 -13.65 1.35
CA ASN A 147 8.17 -14.19 2.68
C ASN A 147 8.57 -13.24 3.82
N GLY A 148 9.55 -12.34 3.61
CA GLY A 148 9.99 -11.35 4.59
C GLY A 148 9.23 -10.03 4.53
N SER A 149 8.26 -9.90 3.62
CA SER A 149 7.39 -8.73 3.52
C SER A 149 6.19 -8.86 4.46
N ALA A 150 5.60 -7.74 4.87
CA ALA A 150 4.38 -7.74 5.67
C ALA A 150 3.25 -8.52 4.97
N LEU A 151 2.47 -9.25 5.76
CA LEU A 151 1.26 -9.97 5.34
C LEU A 151 1.46 -10.85 4.07
N PRO A 152 2.43 -11.80 4.08
CA PRO A 152 2.73 -12.59 2.90
C PRO A 152 1.57 -13.50 2.47
N ASP A 153 0.79 -14.01 3.43
CA ASP A 153 -0.36 -14.85 3.11
C ASP A 153 -1.50 -14.03 2.50
N ASN A 154 -1.80 -12.84 3.03
CA ASN A 154 -2.73 -11.91 2.39
C ASN A 154 -2.31 -11.56 0.95
N ALA A 155 -1.01 -11.37 0.67
CA ALA A 155 -0.55 -11.12 -0.70
C ALA A 155 -0.83 -12.31 -1.64
N ARG A 156 -0.69 -13.56 -1.17
CA ARG A 156 -1.04 -14.76 -1.93
C ARG A 156 -2.54 -14.89 -2.14
N ASP A 157 -3.33 -14.62 -1.10
CA ASP A 157 -4.79 -14.72 -1.15
C ASP A 157 -5.40 -13.62 -2.03
N PHE A 158 -4.82 -12.42 -1.99
CA PHE A 158 -5.19 -11.32 -2.86
C PHE A 158 -4.89 -11.70 -4.32
N TYR A 159 -3.68 -12.22 -4.60
CA TYR A 159 -3.33 -12.75 -5.93
C TYR A 159 -4.31 -13.84 -6.40
N ALA A 160 -4.64 -14.80 -5.53
CA ALA A 160 -5.56 -15.88 -5.85
C ALA A 160 -6.95 -15.35 -6.20
N SER A 161 -7.41 -14.31 -5.50
CA SER A 161 -8.72 -13.70 -5.64
C SER A 161 -8.87 -12.74 -6.84
N LEU A 162 -7.77 -12.29 -7.46
CA LEU A 162 -7.81 -11.46 -8.67
C LEU A 162 -8.56 -12.14 -9.82
N SER A 163 -9.44 -11.38 -10.48
CA SER A 163 -10.25 -11.83 -11.63
C SER A 163 -9.63 -11.51 -13.01
N GLY A 164 -8.74 -10.52 -13.08
CA GLY A 164 -8.00 -10.15 -14.29
C GLY A 164 -6.78 -11.02 -14.59
N LYS A 165 -6.06 -10.67 -15.67
CA LYS A 165 -4.72 -11.23 -15.93
C LYS A 165 -3.82 -10.91 -14.74
N LYS A 166 -3.10 -11.91 -14.23
CA LYS A 166 -2.31 -11.78 -13.02
C LYS A 166 -0.92 -12.38 -13.14
N GLN A 167 0.04 -11.72 -12.52
CA GLN A 167 1.43 -12.15 -12.41
C GLN A 167 1.88 -12.02 -10.95
N LEU A 168 2.65 -13.00 -10.50
CA LEU A 168 3.25 -13.01 -9.17
C LEU A 168 4.76 -13.21 -9.32
N VAL A 169 5.52 -12.25 -8.81
CA VAL A 169 6.98 -12.35 -8.64
C VAL A 169 7.23 -12.51 -7.15
N TRP A 170 7.54 -13.74 -6.75
CA TRP A 170 7.86 -14.07 -5.37
C TRP A 170 9.38 -14.16 -5.22
N THR A 171 9.98 -13.26 -4.45
CA THR A 171 11.43 -13.13 -4.30
C THR A 171 11.85 -13.13 -2.81
N GLU A 172 13.11 -12.84 -2.54
CA GLU A 172 13.70 -12.76 -1.21
C GLU A 172 13.96 -11.31 -0.77
N GLY A 173 14.07 -11.11 0.55
CA GLY A 173 14.27 -9.79 1.16
C GLY A 173 13.23 -9.49 2.25
N GLN A 174 13.57 -8.56 3.13
CA GLN A 174 12.66 -8.03 4.16
C GLN A 174 11.77 -6.93 3.58
N HIS A 175 10.64 -6.66 4.24
CA HIS A 175 9.68 -5.65 3.79
C HIS A 175 10.31 -4.30 3.44
N LEU A 176 11.21 -3.80 4.29
CA LEU A 176 11.88 -2.51 4.08
C LEU A 176 13.00 -2.57 3.03
N ASP A 177 13.47 -3.75 2.62
CA ASP A 177 14.52 -3.86 1.61
C ASP A 177 14.00 -3.44 0.22
N PHE A 178 12.71 -3.66 -0.05
CA PHE A 178 12.06 -3.22 -1.28
C PHE A 178 11.90 -1.71 -1.43
N TYR A 179 12.21 -0.93 -0.39
CA TYR A 179 12.18 0.54 -0.45
C TYR A 179 13.51 1.14 -0.91
N ASP A 180 14.64 0.55 -0.50
CA ASP A 180 15.94 1.22 -0.63
C ASP A 180 17.16 0.30 -0.78
N ARG A 181 17.00 -1.02 -0.86
CA ARG A 181 18.12 -1.94 -1.10
C ARG A 181 18.23 -2.29 -2.57
N ASP A 182 19.36 -1.96 -3.17
CA ASP A 182 19.61 -2.12 -4.61
C ASP A 182 19.16 -3.47 -5.19
N PRO A 183 19.44 -4.64 -4.58
CA PRO A 183 19.03 -5.91 -5.17
C PRO A 183 17.50 -6.09 -5.25
N GLN A 184 16.79 -5.74 -4.17
CA GLN A 184 15.33 -5.85 -4.07
C GLN A 184 14.65 -4.79 -4.95
N VAL A 185 15.16 -3.56 -4.93
CA VAL A 185 14.66 -2.46 -5.77
C VAL A 185 14.86 -2.78 -7.25
N ALA A 186 16.05 -3.24 -7.65
CA ALA A 186 16.31 -3.61 -9.04
C ALA A 186 15.38 -4.75 -9.51
N THR A 187 15.23 -5.80 -8.70
CA THR A 187 14.32 -6.92 -9.00
C THR A 187 12.88 -6.44 -9.18
N ALA A 188 12.40 -5.56 -8.29
CA ALA A 188 11.06 -5.00 -8.38
C ALA A 188 10.90 -4.11 -9.63
N VAL A 189 11.86 -3.22 -9.89
CA VAL A 189 11.84 -2.31 -11.05
C VAL A 189 11.84 -3.10 -12.36
N ASP A 190 12.67 -4.14 -12.51
CA ASP A 190 12.70 -4.96 -13.72
C ASP A 190 11.34 -5.65 -13.96
N ALA A 191 10.72 -6.19 -12.91
CA ALA A 191 9.39 -6.78 -13.00
C ALA A 191 8.33 -5.74 -13.39
N LEU A 192 8.36 -4.56 -12.78
CA LEU A 192 7.45 -3.44 -13.06
C LEU A 192 7.59 -2.95 -14.50
N VAL A 193 8.82 -2.75 -14.98
CA VAL A 193 9.10 -2.31 -16.36
C VAL A 193 8.53 -3.32 -17.34
N ASN A 194 8.82 -4.61 -17.16
CA ASN A 194 8.31 -5.67 -18.04
C ASN A 194 6.78 -5.73 -18.03
N HIS A 195 6.16 -5.60 -16.86
CA HIS A 195 4.71 -5.61 -16.73
C HIS A 195 4.06 -4.42 -17.44
N PHE A 196 4.48 -3.20 -17.11
CA PHE A 196 3.90 -1.99 -17.69
C PHE A 196 4.17 -1.87 -19.19
N GLN A 197 5.32 -2.31 -19.69
CA GLN A 197 5.55 -2.38 -21.13
C GLN A 197 4.59 -3.36 -21.80
N ALA A 198 4.35 -4.53 -21.21
CA ALA A 198 3.46 -5.53 -21.80
C ALA A 198 1.98 -5.12 -21.81
N THR A 199 1.54 -4.32 -20.83
CA THR A 199 0.13 -3.98 -20.62
C THR A 199 -0.25 -2.58 -21.10
N LEU A 200 0.72 -1.66 -21.17
CA LEU A 200 0.51 -0.29 -21.61
C LEU A 200 1.08 -0.01 -23.01
N SER A 201 1.69 -0.99 -23.69
CA SER A 201 2.10 -0.77 -25.09
C SER A 201 0.89 -0.66 -26.03
N PRO A 202 0.99 0.09 -27.14
CA PRO A 202 -0.07 0.14 -28.13
C PRO A 202 -0.38 -1.28 -28.60
N THR A 203 -1.66 -1.66 -28.61
CA THR A 203 -2.05 -2.87 -29.33
C THR A 203 -1.80 -2.56 -30.81
N THR A 204 -0.81 -3.18 -31.43
CA THR A 204 -0.67 -3.13 -32.88
C THR A 204 -1.95 -3.73 -33.43
N ALA A 205 -2.84 -2.89 -33.96
CA ALA A 205 -4.01 -3.37 -34.68
C ALA A 205 -3.49 -4.25 -35.82
N GLN A 206 -3.66 -5.57 -35.69
CA GLN A 206 -3.50 -6.47 -36.81
C GLN A 206 -4.68 -6.19 -37.73
N ASN A 207 -4.42 -5.40 -38.78
CA ASN A 207 -5.26 -5.33 -39.98
C ASN A 207 -5.00 -6.54 -40.86
#